data_AF-A0A0U1LSK1-F1
#
_entry.id   AF-A0A0U1LSK1-F1
#
_cell.length_a   1.000
_cell.length_b   1.000
_cell.length_c   1.000
_cell.angle_alpha   90.00
_cell.angle_beta   90.00
_cell.angle_gamma   90.00
#
_symmetry.space_group_name_H-M   'P 1'
#
loop_
_entity.id
_entity.type
_entity.pdbx_description
1 polymer ?
#
loop_
_entity_poly.entity_id
_entity_poly.type
_entity_poly.pdbx_seq_one_letter_code
_entity_poly.pdbx_strand_id
1 'polypeptide(L)'
;MSATTHTEWPSTPVPRPVKDLIAKFMDIGDTKSDEAGQRLGYEVFAPDGRIVVNKRSINGAAEIAATHKDQMASIKGRRHRVDKVYTCNEKADDLLLIGSVERYLHDGRTLVTEWASRLVIENASCEEPRLKLFNAWSDFSEFLAALNGN
;
A
#
# COMPACT_ATOMS: atom_id res chain seq x y z
N MET A 1 2.94 -11.41 -10.94
CA MET A 1 1.82 -11.88 -10.09
C MET A 1 1.41 -10.73 -9.20
N SER A 2 0.11 -10.48 -9.06
CA SER A 2 -0.41 -9.35 -8.27
C SER A 2 -0.16 -9.55 -6.77
N ALA A 3 -0.08 -8.46 -6.00
CA ALA A 3 0.11 -8.49 -4.55
C ALA A 3 -0.98 -9.28 -3.79
N THR A 4 -2.15 -9.51 -4.39
CA THR A 4 -3.30 -10.17 -3.76
C THR A 4 -3.54 -11.62 -4.21
N THR A 5 -2.67 -12.20 -5.04
CA THR A 5 -2.88 -13.52 -5.66
C THR A 5 -3.02 -14.67 -4.64
N HIS A 6 -2.33 -14.60 -3.51
CA HIS A 6 -2.35 -15.64 -2.47
C HIS A 6 -3.05 -15.19 -1.19
N THR A 7 -3.81 -14.09 -1.24
CA THR A 7 -4.44 -13.51 -0.07
C THR A 7 -5.54 -14.41 0.49
N GLU A 8 -5.49 -14.63 1.80
CA GLU A 8 -6.61 -15.16 2.58
C GLU A 8 -7.65 -14.05 2.78
N TRP A 9 -8.80 -14.18 2.11
CA TRP A 9 -9.92 -13.24 2.20
C TRP A 9 -10.87 -13.61 3.35
N PRO A 10 -11.57 -12.63 3.97
CA PRO A 10 -12.53 -12.91 5.03
C PRO A 10 -13.75 -13.67 4.50
N SER A 11 -14.51 -14.29 5.40
CA SER A 11 -15.78 -14.95 5.06
C SER A 11 -16.84 -13.96 4.58
N THR A 12 -16.80 -12.72 5.07
CA THR A 12 -17.61 -11.62 4.54
C THR A 12 -17.14 -11.28 3.14
N PRO A 13 -18.01 -11.31 2.12
CA PRO A 13 -17.61 -11.05 0.74
C PRO A 13 -17.04 -9.64 0.56
N VAL A 14 -15.77 -9.54 0.16
CA VAL A 14 -15.17 -8.28 -0.30
C VAL A 14 -15.47 -8.11 -1.80
N PRO A 15 -16.07 -6.97 -2.22
CA PRO A 15 -16.37 -6.73 -3.63
C PRO A 15 -15.15 -6.84 -4.53
N ARG A 16 -15.32 -7.36 -5.75
CA ARG A 16 -14.22 -7.49 -6.72
C ARG A 16 -13.53 -6.14 -7.03
N PRO A 17 -14.25 -5.02 -7.26
CA PRO A 17 -13.61 -3.72 -7.48
C PRO A 17 -12.68 -3.30 -6.33
N VAL A 18 -12.99 -3.67 -5.09
CA VAL A 18 -12.14 -3.40 -3.92
C VAL A 18 -10.86 -4.23 -3.96
N LYS A 19 -10.96 -5.52 -4.31
CA LYS A 19 -9.77 -6.39 -4.46
C LYS A 19 -8.85 -5.87 -5.56
N ASP A 20 -9.44 -5.45 -6.68
CA ASP A 20 -8.72 -4.88 -7.82
C ASP A 20 -8.07 -3.53 -7.46
N LEU A 21 -8.75 -2.70 -6.65
CA LEU A 21 -8.17 -1.46 -6.11
C LEU A 21 -6.96 -1.73 -5.20
N ILE A 22 -7.03 -2.72 -4.30
CA ILE A 22 -5.92 -3.09 -3.42
C ILE A 22 -4.73 -3.60 -4.24
N ALA A 23 -4.99 -4.48 -5.22
CA ALA A 23 -3.98 -4.97 -6.15
C ALA A 23 -3.29 -3.81 -6.87
N LYS A 24 -4.09 -2.91 -7.48
CA LYS A 24 -3.60 -1.72 -8.19
C LYS A 24 -2.77 -0.82 -7.30
N PHE A 25 -3.21 -0.56 -6.07
CA PHE A 25 -2.49 0.27 -5.12
C PHE A 25 -1.08 -0.30 -4.83
N MET A 26 -0.98 -1.59 -4.55
CA MET A 26 0.29 -2.25 -4.27
C MET A 26 1.20 -2.28 -5.51
N ASP A 27 0.66 -2.62 -6.68
CA ASP A 27 1.41 -2.71 -7.93
C ASP A 27 1.97 -1.34 -8.35
N ILE A 28 1.20 -0.25 -8.20
CA ILE A 28 1.69 1.12 -8.43
C ILE A 28 2.75 1.47 -7.39
N GLY A 29 2.51 1.15 -6.12
CA GLY A 29 3.48 1.37 -5.05
C GLY A 29 4.82 0.66 -5.30
N ASP A 30 4.82 -0.50 -5.94
CA ASP A 30 6.03 -1.26 -6.29
C ASP A 30 6.75 -0.75 -7.55
N THR A 31 6.08 0.11 -8.33
CA THR A 31 6.63 0.64 -9.57
C THR A 31 7.59 1.80 -9.30
N LYS A 32 8.82 1.68 -9.81
CA LYS A 32 9.80 2.77 -9.83
C LYS A 32 9.61 3.62 -11.10
N SER A 33 8.60 4.49 -11.08
CA SER A 33 8.27 5.42 -12.17
C SER A 33 7.95 6.81 -11.61
N ASP A 34 8.31 7.85 -12.37
CA ASP A 34 7.98 9.24 -12.04
C ASP A 34 6.47 9.50 -11.98
N GLU A 35 5.68 8.69 -12.69
CA GLU A 35 4.22 8.79 -12.73
C GLU A 35 3.55 8.04 -11.58
N ALA A 36 4.24 7.13 -10.88
CA ALA A 36 3.64 6.27 -9.86
C ALA A 36 2.91 7.10 -8.78
N GLY A 37 3.51 8.21 -8.34
CA GLY A 37 2.87 9.15 -7.43
C GLY A 37 1.56 9.68 -7.98
N GLN A 38 1.57 10.25 -9.19
CA GLN A 38 0.36 10.79 -9.83
C GLN A 38 -0.75 9.75 -9.93
N ARG A 39 -0.41 8.52 -10.29
CA ARG A 39 -1.36 7.42 -10.37
C ARG A 39 -1.93 7.04 -9.00
N LEU A 40 -1.12 7.03 -7.95
CA LEU A 40 -1.63 6.86 -6.57
C LEU A 40 -2.62 7.98 -6.22
N GLY A 41 -2.22 9.23 -6.40
CA GLY A 41 -3.04 10.38 -6.02
C GLY A 41 -4.37 10.42 -6.76
N TYR A 42 -4.36 10.27 -8.08
CA TYR A 42 -5.53 10.54 -8.93
C TYR A 42 -6.31 9.30 -9.37
N GLU A 43 -5.71 8.10 -9.35
CA GLU A 43 -6.42 6.87 -9.74
C GLU A 43 -6.79 5.96 -8.56
N VAL A 44 -6.13 6.10 -7.40
CA VAL A 44 -6.29 5.17 -6.26
C VAL A 44 -6.95 5.84 -5.07
N PHE A 45 -6.51 7.03 -4.68
CA PHE A 45 -7.04 7.74 -3.52
C PHE A 45 -8.19 8.68 -3.89
N ALA A 46 -9.08 8.89 -2.91
CA ALA A 46 -10.07 9.95 -2.96
C ALA A 46 -9.38 11.33 -2.98
N PRO A 47 -10.04 12.41 -3.46
CA PRO A 47 -9.46 13.76 -3.45
C PRO A 47 -8.92 14.21 -2.09
N ASP A 48 -9.59 13.83 -1.00
CA ASP A 48 -9.23 14.07 0.40
C ASP A 48 -8.73 12.78 1.11
N GLY A 49 -8.28 11.79 0.34
CA GLY A 49 -7.71 10.55 0.83
C GLY A 49 -6.41 10.75 1.60
N ARG A 50 -6.08 9.83 2.51
CA ARG A 50 -4.95 9.98 3.43
C ARG A 50 -4.07 8.74 3.47
N ILE A 51 -2.77 8.96 3.46
CA ILE A 51 -1.76 7.93 3.77
C ILE A 51 -1.18 8.25 5.14
N VAL A 52 -1.18 7.26 6.03
CA VAL A 52 -0.50 7.31 7.32
C VAL A 52 0.40 6.09 7.43
N VAL A 53 1.68 6.30 7.68
CA VAL A 53 2.64 5.21 7.90
C VAL A 53 3.41 5.53 9.17
N ASN A 54 3.20 4.71 10.20
CA ASN A 54 3.69 4.93 11.55
C ASN A 54 3.27 6.32 12.08
N LYS A 55 4.19 7.31 12.06
CA LYS A 55 3.95 8.68 12.53
C LYS A 55 3.89 9.72 11.39
N ARG A 56 4.12 9.30 10.14
CA ARG A 56 4.09 10.20 8.97
C ARG A 56 2.71 10.18 8.34
N SER A 57 2.24 11.33 7.91
CA SER A 57 0.96 11.48 7.20
C SER A 57 1.13 12.29 5.92
N ILE A 58 0.40 11.92 4.89
CA ILE A 58 0.25 12.65 3.62
C ILE A 58 -1.26 12.81 3.39
N ASN A 59 -1.72 14.03 3.12
CA ASN A 59 -3.14 14.34 3.11
C ASN A 59 -3.58 14.91 1.76
N GLY A 60 -4.53 14.24 1.13
CA GLY A 60 -5.11 14.63 -0.15
C GLY A 60 -4.37 14.07 -1.36
N ALA A 61 -5.12 13.86 -2.44
CA ALA A 61 -4.64 13.30 -3.70
C ALA A 61 -3.45 14.06 -4.29
N ALA A 62 -3.46 15.40 -4.20
CA ALA A 62 -2.38 16.24 -4.73
C ALA A 62 -1.05 16.05 -3.98
N GLU A 63 -1.07 15.94 -2.65
CA GLU A 63 0.13 15.64 -1.87
C GLU A 63 0.62 14.23 -2.16
N ILE A 64 -0.29 13.26 -2.21
CA ILE A 64 0.03 11.86 -2.56
C ILE A 64 0.67 11.79 -3.96
N ALA A 65 0.15 12.55 -4.92
CA ALA A 65 0.68 12.65 -6.27
C ALA A 65 2.13 13.15 -6.32
N ALA A 66 2.51 14.01 -5.38
CA ALA A 66 3.87 14.50 -5.26
C ALA A 66 4.81 13.52 -4.53
N THR A 67 4.27 12.58 -3.75
CA THR A 67 5.06 11.65 -2.93
C THR A 67 5.60 10.44 -3.68
N HIS A 68 6.43 10.63 -4.71
CA HIS A 68 7.16 9.48 -5.29
C HIS A 68 8.52 9.78 -5.93
N LYS A 69 9.02 11.04 -5.87
CA LYS A 69 10.31 11.38 -6.48
C LYS A 69 11.53 10.81 -5.75
N ASP A 70 11.51 10.76 -4.40
CA ASP A 70 12.74 10.49 -3.64
C ASP A 70 12.72 9.20 -2.79
N GLN A 71 11.56 8.60 -2.52
CA GLN A 71 11.44 7.47 -1.57
C GLN A 71 12.00 6.12 -2.08
N MET A 72 12.35 6.02 -3.37
CA MET A 72 12.90 4.81 -4.00
C MET A 72 14.39 4.93 -4.35
N ALA A 73 15.06 6.04 -4.01
CA ALA A 73 16.46 6.26 -4.38
C ALA A 73 17.39 5.21 -3.72
N SER A 74 17.14 4.90 -2.46
CA SER A 74 17.96 4.00 -1.64
C SER A 74 17.74 2.51 -1.92
N ILE A 75 16.74 2.14 -2.73
CA ILE A 75 16.45 0.74 -3.06
C ILE A 75 16.41 0.54 -4.59
N LYS A 76 16.77 -0.67 -5.03
CA LYS A 76 16.63 -1.11 -6.42
C LYS A 76 15.16 -1.29 -6.78
N GLY A 77 14.37 -1.81 -5.84
CA GLY A 77 12.93 -1.97 -5.97
C GLY A 77 12.32 -2.55 -4.70
N ARG A 78 11.01 -2.73 -4.73
CA ARG A 78 10.27 -3.42 -3.68
C ARG A 78 9.13 -4.25 -4.26
N ARG A 79 8.59 -5.14 -3.45
CA ARG A 79 7.43 -5.96 -3.79
C ARG A 79 6.55 -6.19 -2.56
N HIS A 80 5.30 -5.77 -2.62
CA HIS A 80 4.32 -6.06 -1.60
C HIS A 80 3.64 -7.42 -1.84
N ARG A 81 3.29 -8.06 -0.74
CA ARG A 81 2.40 -9.23 -0.69
C ARG A 81 1.38 -9.03 0.41
N VAL A 82 0.10 -9.21 0.10
CA VAL A 82 -0.99 -9.21 1.07
C VAL A 82 -1.26 -10.66 1.45
N ASP A 83 -0.95 -11.03 2.69
CA ASP A 83 -1.09 -12.40 3.17
C ASP A 83 -2.53 -12.67 3.63
N LYS A 84 -3.12 -11.72 4.38
CA LYS A 84 -4.45 -11.89 4.96
C LYS A 84 -5.23 -10.59 5.04
N VAL A 85 -6.54 -10.69 4.84
CA VAL A 85 -7.49 -9.58 4.96
C VAL A 85 -8.58 -9.95 5.96
N TYR A 86 -8.90 -9.02 6.85
CA TYR A 86 -10.07 -9.04 7.71
C TYR A 86 -10.99 -7.88 7.35
N THR A 87 -12.27 -8.02 7.61
CA THR A 87 -13.22 -6.91 7.52
C THR A 87 -13.53 -6.38 8.91
N CYS A 88 -13.65 -5.06 9.05
CA CYS A 88 -14.08 -4.40 10.27
C CYS A 88 -15.62 -4.23 10.32
N ASN A 89 -16.32 -4.49 9.21
CA ASN A 89 -17.78 -4.38 9.12
C ASN A 89 -18.37 -5.30 8.03
N GLU A 90 -19.70 -5.33 7.93
CA GLU A 90 -20.40 -6.18 6.96
C GLU A 90 -20.34 -5.65 5.52
N LYS A 91 -20.06 -4.35 5.34
CA LYS A 91 -19.98 -3.70 4.03
C LYS A 91 -18.64 -3.96 3.31
N ALA A 92 -17.64 -4.45 4.04
CA ALA A 92 -16.28 -4.65 3.56
C ALA A 92 -15.64 -3.39 2.96
N ASP A 93 -16.01 -2.21 3.48
CA ASP A 93 -15.43 -0.91 3.13
C ASP A 93 -14.40 -0.41 4.17
N ASP A 94 -14.23 -1.15 5.26
CA ASP A 94 -13.20 -0.94 6.28
C ASP A 94 -12.49 -2.28 6.52
N LEU A 95 -11.22 -2.36 6.13
CA LEU A 95 -10.47 -3.60 6.04
C LEU A 95 -9.17 -3.52 6.85
N LEU A 96 -8.78 -4.63 7.47
CA LEU A 96 -7.46 -4.81 8.06
C LEU A 96 -6.63 -5.76 7.19
N LEU A 97 -5.44 -5.34 6.79
CA LEU A 97 -4.51 -6.15 5.99
C LEU A 97 -3.32 -6.54 6.86
N ILE A 98 -2.81 -7.76 6.65
CA ILE A 98 -1.50 -8.22 7.10
C ILE A 98 -0.73 -8.64 5.86
N GLY A 99 0.55 -8.29 5.80
CA GLY A 99 1.39 -8.69 4.70
C GLY A 99 2.86 -8.46 4.94
N SER A 100 3.64 -8.59 3.87
CA SER A 100 5.07 -8.30 3.86
C SER A 100 5.46 -7.43 2.67
N VAL A 101 6.55 -6.69 2.81
CA VAL A 101 7.23 -6.03 1.70
C VAL A 101 8.67 -6.53 1.60
N GLU A 102 9.02 -7.04 0.44
CA GLU A 102 10.41 -7.31 0.08
C GLU A 102 11.03 -6.02 -0.47
N ARG A 103 12.23 -5.67 -0.02
CA ARG A 103 13.01 -4.54 -0.54
C ARG A 103 14.33 -5.06 -1.07
N TYR A 104 14.62 -4.77 -2.32
CA TYR A 104 15.85 -5.16 -3.00
C TYR A 104 16.80 -3.97 -2.95
N LEU A 105 17.95 -4.12 -2.28
CA LEU A 105 18.96 -3.07 -2.15
C LEU A 105 19.93 -3.10 -3.35
N HIS A 106 20.65 -2.00 -3.57
CA HIS A 106 21.62 -1.89 -4.67
C HIS A 106 22.85 -2.77 -4.47
N ASP A 107 23.18 -3.13 -3.23
CA ASP A 107 24.28 -4.02 -2.86
C ASP A 107 23.95 -5.52 -3.00
N GLY A 108 22.74 -5.85 -3.47
CA GLY A 108 22.28 -7.23 -3.69
C GLY A 108 21.58 -7.86 -2.48
N ARG A 109 21.53 -7.20 -1.32
CA ARG A 109 20.74 -7.68 -0.17
C ARG A 109 19.24 -7.55 -0.45
N THR A 110 18.47 -8.46 0.14
CA THR A 110 17.00 -8.40 0.19
C THR A 110 16.57 -8.35 1.64
N LEU A 111 15.72 -7.39 1.98
CA LEU A 111 15.11 -7.25 3.30
C LEU A 111 13.62 -7.51 3.19
N VAL A 112 13.09 -8.31 4.12
CA VAL A 112 11.66 -8.58 4.21
C VAL A 112 11.15 -7.93 5.48
N THR A 113 10.10 -7.13 5.38
CA THR A 113 9.47 -6.50 6.55
C THR A 113 7.99 -6.79 6.54
N GLU A 114 7.47 -7.27 7.67
CA GLU A 114 6.05 -7.45 7.88
C GLU A 114 5.37 -6.11 8.19
N TRP A 115 4.09 -6.03 7.87
CA TRP A 115 3.28 -4.86 8.14
C TRP A 115 1.82 -5.26 8.40
N ALA A 116 1.15 -4.39 9.14
CA ALA A 116 -0.29 -4.38 9.26
C ALA A 116 -0.84 -3.04 8.77
N SER A 117 -2.06 -3.01 8.24
CA SER A 117 -2.75 -1.75 7.96
C SER A 117 -4.24 -1.82 8.09
N ARG A 118 -4.84 -0.63 8.20
CA ARG A 118 -6.26 -0.39 7.98
C ARG A 118 -6.48 0.38 6.68
N LEU A 119 -7.40 -0.10 5.86
CA LEU A 119 -7.91 0.56 4.67
C LEU A 119 -9.35 1.00 4.92
N VAL A 120 -9.68 2.24 4.56
CA VAL A 120 -11.07 2.69 4.46
C VAL A 120 -11.33 3.08 3.02
N ILE A 121 -12.41 2.55 2.46
CA ILE A 121 -12.76 2.65 1.05
C ILE A 121 -14.05 3.45 0.93
N GLU A 122 -14.08 4.41 0.01
CA GLU A 122 -15.33 5.03 -0.42
C GLU A 122 -15.85 4.33 -1.66
N ASN A 123 -17.19 4.27 -1.78
CA ASN A 123 -17.88 3.69 -2.94
C ASN A 123 -17.48 2.22 -3.21
N ALA A 124 -17.29 1.42 -2.15
CA ALA A 124 -16.85 0.01 -2.23
C ALA A 124 -17.73 -0.89 -3.12
N SER A 125 -19.02 -0.54 -3.29
CA SER A 125 -19.98 -1.27 -4.13
C SER A 125 -20.10 -0.73 -5.56
N CYS A 126 -19.39 0.34 -5.90
CA CYS A 126 -19.40 0.95 -7.23
C CYS A 126 -18.28 0.37 -8.11
N GLU A 127 -18.30 0.70 -9.40
CA GLU A 127 -17.25 0.27 -10.34
C GLU A 127 -15.89 0.92 -10.05
N GLU A 128 -15.89 2.12 -9.46
CA GLU A 128 -14.69 2.90 -9.17
C GLU A 128 -14.55 3.24 -7.68
N PRO A 129 -14.24 2.26 -6.81
CA PRO A 129 -13.91 2.56 -5.43
C PRO A 129 -12.60 3.36 -5.35
N ARG A 130 -12.44 4.12 -4.27
CA ARG A 130 -11.22 4.88 -3.96
C ARG A 130 -10.83 4.71 -2.50
N LEU A 131 -9.53 4.79 -2.22
CA LEU A 131 -9.01 4.77 -0.85
C LEU A 131 -9.25 6.12 -0.18
N LYS A 132 -10.00 6.10 0.92
CA LYS A 132 -10.12 7.22 1.84
C LYS A 132 -8.99 7.25 2.85
N LEU A 133 -8.57 6.07 3.31
CA LEU A 133 -7.48 5.92 4.26
C LEU A 133 -6.64 4.70 3.91
N PHE A 134 -5.33 4.88 3.94
CA PHE A 134 -4.36 3.81 4.13
C PHE A 134 -3.53 4.13 5.37
N ASN A 135 -3.72 3.37 6.46
CA ASN A 135 -2.98 3.56 7.70
C ASN A 135 -2.17 2.30 8.02
N ALA A 136 -0.84 2.37 7.95
CA ALA A 136 0.03 1.22 8.07
C ALA A 136 1.01 1.33 9.24
N TRP A 137 1.32 0.19 9.85
CA TRP A 137 2.30 0.00 10.90
C TRP A 137 3.30 -1.06 10.47
N SER A 138 4.58 -0.73 10.61
CA SER A 138 5.68 -1.62 10.23
C SER A 138 6.95 -1.18 10.95
N ASP A 139 7.76 -2.15 11.38
CA ASP A 139 9.05 -1.88 11.99
C ASP A 139 10.11 -1.62 10.91
N PHE A 140 10.61 -0.39 10.85
CA PHE A 140 11.65 -0.01 9.89
C PHE A 140 13.08 -0.12 10.45
N SER A 141 13.26 -0.60 11.68
CA SER A 141 14.56 -0.64 12.36
C SER A 141 15.63 -1.33 11.52
N GLU A 142 15.37 -2.54 11.02
CA GLU A 142 16.33 -3.27 10.19
C GLU A 142 16.62 -2.59 8.86
N PHE A 143 15.59 -2.02 8.23
CA PHE A 143 15.76 -1.28 6.97
C PHE A 143 16.63 -0.04 7.18
N LEU A 144 16.38 0.74 8.23
CA LEU A 144 17.17 1.93 8.56
C LEU A 144 18.60 1.56 8.95
N ALA A 145 18.80 0.47 9.70
CA ALA A 145 20.13 -0.04 10.03
C ALA A 145 20.91 -0.42 8.75
N ALA A 146 20.24 -1.07 7.79
CA ALA A 146 20.86 -1.46 6.53
C ALA A 146 21.24 -0.27 5.64
N LEU A 147 20.51 0.86 5.72
CA LEU A 147 20.85 2.10 5.01
C LEU A 147 22.03 2.85 5.64
N ASN A 148 22.22 2.74 6.95
CA ASN A 148 23.28 3.42 7.69
C ASN A 148 24.60 2.61 7.76
N GLY A 149 24.58 1.34 7.38
CA GLY A 149 25.74 0.44 7.43
C GLY A 149 26.72 0.56 6.24
N ASN A 150 26.70 1.68 5.51
CA ASN A 150 27.63 2.01 4.43
C ASN A 150 28.59 3.13 4.86
#